data_AF-A0AA42WHF7-F1
#
_entry.id   AF-A0AA42WHF7-F1
#
_cell.length_a   1.000
_cell.length_b   1.000
_cell.length_c   1.000
_cell.angle_alpha   90.00
_cell.angle_beta   90.00
_cell.angle_gamma   90.00
#
_symmetry.space_group_name_H-M   'P 1'
#
loop_
_entity.id
_entity.type
_entity.pdbx_description
1 polymer ?
#
loop_
_entity_poly.entity_id
_entity_poly.type
_entity_poly.pdbx_seq_one_letter_code
_entity_poly.pdbx_strand_id
1 'polypeptide(L)'
;MNKLASFFTELMRKYLPDPFVFAIALTLLTVLLAMGIEGQSIGDVTRAWGKGFWSLLAFTTQMAVILAMGYVLATAPLTDRLLNRIVSHVHRPHTAIIVATLVGGVGSYLNWGFGLVIGGIVAKKLALKVKGVHYPLIIAAAYSGFTMYGLGLSASIPVLVATPGHPTAKQMGTIPLSETIFSVPMLITSLVIIITLPLLNAWLHPKKGEKIVEVDPGIDRDANASSAVEDMLEKGTIASKLNNSRILSMLIGALGIAYVTFHFMDGGSLDLNLINFIILFLGIILLGTPAAYVAKLTEGIKTISGIILQYPFYAGIMAIMAASGLVTSISQVFVDFATPATLPFWGLISSFFINFFAPSAGGHWVIQGPFMIDAAKEIGSALNQTTMAVMLGNAWNDLVQPFWILPALALSKLKLRDVMGYTVIMMLWVGVIHITAVLAWGYATH
;
A
#
# COMPACT_ATOMS: atom_id res chain seq x y z
N MET A 1 -16.18 -10.24 19.34
CA MET A 1 -15.80 -9.77 17.99
C MET A 1 -16.79 -8.75 17.45
N ASN A 2 -18.06 -9.08 17.23
CA ASN A 2 -19.02 -8.13 16.62
C ASN A 2 -19.28 -6.88 17.45
N LYS A 3 -19.30 -6.99 18.80
CA LYS A 3 -19.34 -5.82 19.70
C LYS A 3 -18.08 -4.94 19.62
N LEU A 4 -16.92 -5.54 19.35
CA LEU A 4 -15.64 -4.84 19.23
C LEU A 4 -15.55 -4.13 17.86
N ALA A 5 -15.94 -4.83 16.79
CA ALA A 5 -16.07 -4.25 15.46
C ALA A 5 -17.06 -3.08 15.48
N SER A 6 -18.24 -3.26 16.08
CA SER A 6 -19.24 -2.19 16.21
C SER A 6 -18.75 -1.01 17.05
N PHE A 7 -17.99 -1.26 18.12
CA PHE A 7 -17.39 -0.22 18.94
C PHE A 7 -16.43 0.65 18.12
N PHE A 8 -15.49 0.02 17.41
CA PHE A 8 -14.55 0.75 16.56
C PHE A 8 -15.24 1.44 15.38
N THR A 9 -16.23 0.79 14.76
CA THR A 9 -17.07 1.42 13.72
C THR A 9 -17.74 2.70 14.23
N GLU A 10 -18.32 2.66 15.43
CA GLU A 10 -19.01 3.83 16.01
C GLU A 10 -18.05 4.94 16.40
N LEU A 11 -16.89 4.59 16.97
CA LEU A 11 -15.82 5.54 17.28
C LEU A 11 -15.34 6.26 16.01
N MET A 12 -15.05 5.50 14.95
CA MET A 12 -14.57 6.05 13.69
C MET A 12 -15.64 6.90 13.00
N ARG A 13 -16.92 6.50 13.07
CA ARG A 13 -18.03 7.32 12.57
C ARG A 13 -18.10 8.70 13.22
N LYS A 14 -17.71 8.83 14.48
CA LYS A 14 -17.85 10.07 15.25
C LYS A 14 -16.62 10.99 15.14
N TYR A 15 -15.42 10.43 15.01
CA TYR A 15 -14.18 11.20 15.16
C TYR A 15 -13.25 11.20 13.94
N LEU A 16 -13.43 10.31 12.96
CA LEU A 16 -12.51 10.19 11.84
C LEU A 16 -12.89 11.15 10.70
N PRO A 17 -12.07 12.17 10.40
CA PRO A 17 -12.36 13.10 9.31
C PRO A 17 -12.02 12.49 7.94
N ASP A 18 -12.29 13.25 6.88
CA ASP A 18 -11.82 12.92 5.53
C ASP A 18 -10.27 12.87 5.47
N PRO A 19 -9.65 12.00 4.64
CA PRO A 19 -8.18 11.88 4.59
C PRO A 19 -7.42 13.18 4.32
N PHE A 20 -7.95 14.08 3.49
CA PHE A 20 -7.26 15.35 3.26
C PHE A 20 -7.32 16.27 4.49
N VAL A 21 -8.47 16.31 5.17
CA VAL A 21 -8.62 17.02 6.45
C VAL A 21 -7.69 16.41 7.50
N PHE A 22 -7.52 15.10 7.50
CA PHE A 22 -6.56 14.40 8.36
C PHE A 22 -5.12 14.85 8.09
N ALA A 23 -4.69 14.96 6.83
CA ALA A 23 -3.36 15.48 6.47
C ALA A 23 -3.13 16.94 6.92
N ILE A 24 -4.14 17.80 6.82
CA ILE A 24 -4.08 19.19 7.32
C ILE A 24 -3.96 19.21 8.85
N ALA A 25 -4.82 18.46 9.54
CA ALA A 25 -4.82 18.38 11.00
C ALA A 25 -3.48 17.85 11.53
N LEU A 26 -2.90 16.85 10.86
CA LEU A 26 -1.57 16.34 11.17
C LEU A 26 -0.48 17.36 10.94
N THR A 27 -0.56 18.15 9.86
CA THR A 27 0.40 19.24 9.62
C THR A 27 0.39 20.22 10.78
N LEU A 28 -0.80 20.69 11.18
CA LEU A 28 -0.95 21.61 12.31
C LEU A 28 -0.49 20.98 13.64
N LEU A 29 -0.83 19.72 13.89
CA LEU A 29 -0.37 19.00 15.06
C LEU A 29 1.16 18.92 15.10
N THR A 30 1.80 18.59 13.97
CA THR A 30 3.27 18.50 13.87
C THR A 30 3.93 19.85 14.14
N VAL A 31 3.33 20.95 13.65
CA VAL A 31 3.79 22.31 13.97
C VAL A 31 3.73 22.55 15.48
N LEU A 32 2.60 22.23 16.13
CA LEU A 32 2.43 22.41 17.57
C LEU A 32 3.40 21.55 18.39
N LEU A 33 3.64 20.30 17.97
CA LEU A 33 4.60 19.40 18.62
C LEU A 33 6.03 19.93 18.47
N ALA A 34 6.42 20.42 17.28
CA ALA A 34 7.75 20.98 17.06
C ALA A 34 7.99 22.23 17.92
N MET A 35 6.96 23.06 18.12
CA MET A 35 7.06 24.23 18.98
C MET A 35 7.06 23.85 20.47
N GLY A 36 6.15 22.95 20.88
CA GLY A 36 5.93 22.62 22.28
C GLY A 36 6.95 21.66 22.88
N ILE A 37 7.44 20.69 22.09
CA ILE A 37 8.38 19.67 22.55
C ILE A 37 9.81 20.09 22.23
N GLU A 38 10.08 20.47 20.98
CA GLU A 38 11.44 20.81 20.52
C GLU A 38 11.79 22.30 20.67
N GLY A 39 10.85 23.13 21.16
CA GLY A 39 11.09 24.56 21.38
C GLY A 39 11.31 25.37 20.10
N GLN A 40 10.92 24.84 18.92
CA GLN A 40 11.16 25.50 17.64
C GLN A 40 10.28 26.75 17.47
N SER A 41 10.80 27.78 16.80
CA SER A 41 9.99 28.96 16.47
C SER A 41 9.00 28.67 15.33
N ILE A 42 7.84 29.33 15.33
CA ILE A 42 6.87 29.19 14.23
C ILE A 42 7.49 29.55 12.88
N GLY A 43 8.42 30.50 12.85
CA GLY A 43 9.12 30.91 11.65
C GLY A 43 10.01 29.81 11.08
N ASP A 44 10.76 29.13 11.94
CA ASP A 44 11.65 28.04 11.54
C ASP A 44 10.87 26.81 11.09
N VAL A 45 9.83 26.44 11.85
CA VAL A 45 8.92 25.36 11.48
C VAL A 45 8.24 25.61 10.13
N THR A 46 7.76 26.83 9.90
CA THR A 46 7.12 27.20 8.62
C THR A 46 8.11 27.14 7.45
N ARG A 47 9.35 27.60 7.66
CA ARG A 47 10.41 27.52 6.63
C ARG A 47 10.81 26.08 6.34
N ALA A 48 10.91 25.24 7.36
CA ALA A 48 11.20 23.81 7.22
C ALA A 48 10.10 23.11 6.40
N TRP A 49 8.84 23.34 6.76
CA TRP A 49 7.67 22.82 6.05
C TRP A 49 7.69 23.22 4.57
N GLY A 50 7.85 24.53 4.28
CA GLY A 50 7.85 25.05 2.91
C GLY A 50 9.02 24.54 2.06
N LYS A 51 10.23 24.44 2.62
CA LYS A 51 11.41 23.89 1.92
C LYS A 51 11.24 22.41 1.60
N GLY A 52 10.64 21.65 2.50
CA GLY A 52 10.48 20.20 2.36
C GLY A 52 9.22 19.76 1.60
N PHE A 53 8.26 20.65 1.38
CA PHE A 53 6.96 20.35 0.79
C PHE A 53 7.05 19.60 -0.56
N TRP A 54 8.06 19.92 -1.37
CA TRP A 54 8.28 19.31 -2.69
C TRP A 54 9.41 18.26 -2.72
N SER A 55 10.00 17.93 -1.57
CA SER A 55 11.18 17.05 -1.49
C SER A 55 10.95 15.62 -2.00
N LEU A 56 9.69 15.16 -2.01
CA LEU A 56 9.33 13.80 -2.42
C LEU A 56 8.69 13.73 -3.82
N LEU A 57 8.76 14.79 -4.66
CA LEU A 57 8.02 14.83 -5.93
C LEU A 57 8.30 13.64 -6.87
N ALA A 58 9.57 13.22 -6.98
CA ALA A 58 9.95 12.04 -7.75
C ALA A 58 9.31 10.76 -7.19
N PHE A 59 9.38 10.57 -5.87
CA PHE A 59 8.76 9.45 -5.17
C PHE A 59 7.24 9.45 -5.30
N THR A 60 6.59 10.61 -5.16
CA THR A 60 5.14 10.79 -5.39
C THR A 60 4.76 10.35 -6.79
N THR A 61 5.55 10.72 -7.80
CA THR A 61 5.32 10.35 -9.19
C THR A 61 5.47 8.84 -9.38
N GLN A 62 6.49 8.22 -8.79
CA GLN A 62 6.66 6.77 -8.81
C GLN A 62 5.46 6.05 -8.19
N MET A 63 4.96 6.50 -7.03
CA MET A 63 3.80 5.88 -6.37
C MET A 63 2.49 6.09 -7.16
N ALA A 64 2.30 7.27 -7.74
CA ALA A 64 1.18 7.56 -8.61
C ALA A 64 1.19 6.66 -9.86
N VAL A 65 2.35 6.45 -10.48
CA VAL A 65 2.50 5.52 -11.61
C VAL A 65 2.21 4.09 -11.17
N ILE A 66 2.74 3.63 -10.01
CA ILE A 66 2.47 2.26 -9.51
C ILE A 66 0.95 2.02 -9.41
N LEU A 67 0.21 2.94 -8.79
CA LEU A 67 -1.23 2.77 -8.60
C LEU A 67 -2.01 2.90 -9.92
N ALA A 68 -1.69 3.90 -10.75
CA ALA A 68 -2.37 4.10 -12.02
C ALA A 68 -2.16 2.94 -13.01
N MET A 69 -0.92 2.45 -13.14
CA MET A 69 -0.62 1.31 -14.01
C MET A 69 -1.11 -0.01 -13.39
N GLY A 70 -1.07 -0.13 -12.07
CA GLY A 70 -1.70 -1.24 -11.34
C GLY A 70 -3.20 -1.32 -11.59
N TYR A 71 -3.89 -0.18 -11.68
CA TYR A 71 -5.31 -0.12 -12.07
C TYR A 71 -5.54 -0.65 -13.49
N VAL A 72 -4.72 -0.22 -14.45
CA VAL A 72 -4.82 -0.70 -15.84
C VAL A 72 -4.66 -2.22 -15.89
N LEU A 73 -3.65 -2.75 -15.20
CA LEU A 73 -3.41 -4.20 -15.13
C LEU A 73 -4.56 -4.96 -14.45
N ALA A 74 -5.13 -4.41 -13.38
CA ALA A 74 -6.26 -4.98 -12.66
C ALA A 74 -7.55 -5.02 -13.49
N THR A 75 -7.71 -4.07 -14.41
CA THR A 75 -8.89 -3.95 -15.30
C THR A 75 -8.67 -4.55 -16.69
N ALA A 76 -7.51 -5.16 -16.94
CA ALA A 76 -7.20 -5.80 -18.21
C ALA A 76 -8.16 -6.97 -18.52
N PRO A 77 -8.51 -7.22 -19.80
CA PRO A 77 -9.41 -8.30 -20.20
C PRO A 77 -8.97 -9.69 -19.71
N LEU A 78 -7.66 -9.96 -19.68
CA LEU A 78 -7.13 -11.23 -19.15
C LEU A 78 -7.42 -11.35 -17.66
N THR A 79 -7.12 -10.32 -16.88
CA THR A 79 -7.36 -10.26 -15.43
C THR A 79 -8.84 -10.44 -15.12
N ASP A 80 -9.74 -9.74 -15.83
CA ASP A 80 -11.17 -9.86 -15.62
C ASP A 80 -11.68 -11.30 -15.87
N ARG A 81 -11.21 -11.95 -16.95
CA ARG A 81 -11.54 -13.37 -17.23
C ARG A 81 -11.08 -14.30 -16.13
N LEU A 82 -9.87 -14.11 -15.61
CA LEU A 82 -9.33 -14.91 -14.51
C LEU A 82 -10.15 -14.71 -13.23
N LEU A 83 -10.50 -13.47 -12.89
CA LEU A 83 -11.36 -13.17 -11.76
C LEU A 83 -12.74 -13.77 -11.90
N ASN A 84 -13.38 -13.67 -13.08
CA ASN A 84 -14.69 -14.26 -13.32
C ASN A 84 -14.66 -15.80 -13.16
N ARG A 85 -13.57 -16.45 -13.59
CA ARG A 85 -13.35 -17.88 -13.36
C ARG A 85 -13.19 -18.21 -11.87
N ILE A 86 -12.44 -17.42 -11.10
CA ILE A 86 -12.33 -17.63 -9.65
C ILE A 86 -13.72 -17.47 -9.00
N VAL A 87 -14.40 -16.37 -9.30
CA VAL A 87 -15.72 -16.02 -8.78
C VAL A 87 -16.75 -17.11 -9.10
N SER A 88 -16.71 -17.74 -10.30
CA SER A 88 -17.67 -18.77 -10.70
C SER A 88 -17.65 -20.01 -9.79
N HIS A 89 -16.54 -20.31 -9.12
CA HIS A 89 -16.41 -21.47 -8.22
C HIS A 89 -16.83 -21.17 -6.77
N VAL A 90 -17.08 -19.91 -6.42
CA VAL A 90 -17.43 -19.51 -5.05
C VAL A 90 -18.95 -19.42 -4.86
N HIS A 91 -19.45 -20.06 -3.80
CA HIS A 91 -20.89 -20.20 -3.54
C HIS A 91 -21.31 -19.91 -2.08
N ARG A 92 -20.35 -19.68 -1.17
CA ARG A 92 -20.62 -19.48 0.27
C ARG A 92 -20.02 -18.16 0.76
N PRO A 93 -20.70 -17.42 1.68
CA PRO A 93 -20.21 -16.12 2.14
C PRO A 93 -18.81 -16.14 2.77
N HIS A 94 -18.53 -17.14 3.62
CA HIS A 94 -17.22 -17.30 4.25
C HIS A 94 -16.12 -17.54 3.21
N THR A 95 -16.38 -18.41 2.23
CA THR A 95 -15.45 -18.68 1.12
C THR A 95 -15.24 -17.43 0.26
N ALA A 96 -16.27 -16.62 0.04
CA ALA A 96 -16.13 -15.34 -0.66
C ALA A 96 -15.18 -14.39 0.06
N ILE A 97 -15.29 -14.27 1.39
CA ILE A 97 -14.38 -13.43 2.18
C ILE A 97 -12.94 -13.95 2.12
N ILE A 98 -12.75 -15.28 2.21
CA ILE A 98 -11.42 -15.90 2.08
C ILE A 98 -10.81 -15.56 0.72
N VAL A 99 -11.54 -15.81 -0.36
CA VAL A 99 -11.05 -15.58 -1.73
C VAL A 99 -10.76 -14.11 -1.96
N ALA A 100 -11.61 -13.19 -1.47
CA ALA A 100 -11.38 -11.76 -1.59
C ALA A 100 -10.10 -11.33 -0.87
N THR A 101 -9.86 -11.85 0.34
CA THR A 101 -8.63 -11.59 1.12
C THR A 101 -7.40 -12.13 0.40
N LEU A 102 -7.47 -13.36 -0.13
CA LEU A 102 -6.36 -14.00 -0.83
C LEU A 102 -5.99 -13.27 -2.13
N VAL A 103 -6.98 -12.88 -2.94
CA VAL A 103 -6.73 -12.15 -4.18
C VAL A 103 -6.14 -10.76 -3.90
N GLY A 104 -6.67 -10.05 -2.89
CA GLY A 104 -6.09 -8.78 -2.43
C GLY A 104 -4.66 -8.96 -1.92
N GLY A 105 -4.43 -9.97 -1.07
CA GLY A 105 -3.12 -10.28 -0.48
C GLY A 105 -2.06 -10.67 -1.50
N VAL A 106 -2.37 -11.62 -2.39
CA VAL A 106 -1.47 -12.04 -3.48
C VAL A 106 -1.24 -10.89 -4.45
N GLY A 107 -2.29 -10.14 -4.80
CA GLY A 107 -2.17 -8.95 -5.64
C GLY A 107 -1.21 -7.93 -5.04
N SER A 108 -1.37 -7.60 -3.76
CA SER A 108 -0.53 -6.63 -3.05
C SER A 108 0.89 -7.13 -2.81
N TYR A 109 1.09 -8.43 -2.63
CA TYR A 109 2.41 -9.05 -2.55
C TYR A 109 3.19 -8.92 -3.86
N LEU A 110 2.52 -9.06 -5.01
CA LEU A 110 3.13 -8.88 -6.32
C LEU A 110 3.37 -7.40 -6.64
N ASN A 111 2.35 -6.57 -6.44
CA ASN A 111 2.42 -5.14 -6.62
C ASN A 111 1.30 -4.45 -5.83
N TRP A 112 1.66 -3.54 -4.94
CA TRP A 112 0.73 -2.91 -4.02
C TRP A 112 -0.38 -2.12 -4.73
N GLY A 113 -0.06 -1.43 -5.82
CA GLY A 113 -1.02 -0.66 -6.62
C GLY A 113 -2.04 -1.55 -7.33
N PHE A 114 -1.57 -2.64 -7.93
CA PHE A 114 -2.43 -3.67 -8.51
C PHE A 114 -3.31 -4.33 -7.45
N GLY A 115 -2.74 -4.71 -6.30
CA GLY A 115 -3.42 -5.37 -5.19
C GLY A 115 -4.59 -4.59 -4.62
N LEU A 116 -4.40 -3.29 -4.37
CA LEU A 116 -5.46 -2.39 -3.87
C LEU A 116 -6.67 -2.36 -4.80
N VAL A 117 -6.44 -2.37 -6.11
CA VAL A 117 -7.52 -2.31 -7.10
C VAL A 117 -8.16 -3.68 -7.30
N ILE A 118 -7.37 -4.73 -7.53
CA ILE A 118 -7.90 -6.07 -7.83
C ILE A 118 -8.67 -6.67 -6.66
N GLY A 119 -8.25 -6.40 -5.43
CA GLY A 119 -8.97 -6.80 -4.22
C GLY A 119 -10.39 -6.21 -4.17
N GLY A 120 -10.52 -4.91 -4.42
CA GLY A 120 -11.82 -4.24 -4.49
C GLY A 120 -12.72 -4.79 -5.61
N ILE A 121 -12.15 -5.02 -6.79
CA ILE A 121 -12.88 -5.59 -7.95
C ILE A 121 -13.44 -6.97 -7.63
N VAL A 122 -12.61 -7.89 -7.11
CA VAL A 122 -13.06 -9.26 -6.83
C VAL A 122 -14.07 -9.30 -5.68
N ALA A 123 -13.89 -8.47 -4.64
CA ALA A 123 -14.82 -8.38 -3.52
C ALA A 123 -16.22 -7.95 -3.98
N LYS A 124 -16.30 -6.95 -4.87
CA LYS A 124 -17.55 -6.52 -5.48
C LYS A 124 -18.19 -7.63 -6.31
N LYS A 125 -17.42 -8.30 -7.20
CA LYS A 125 -17.92 -9.42 -8.02
C LYS A 125 -18.46 -10.57 -7.16
N LEU A 126 -17.76 -10.91 -6.09
CA LEU A 126 -18.18 -11.96 -5.14
C LEU A 126 -19.45 -11.56 -4.38
N ALA A 127 -19.55 -10.31 -3.92
CA ALA A 127 -20.72 -9.81 -3.21
C ALA A 127 -21.98 -9.78 -4.10
N LEU A 128 -21.82 -9.45 -5.39
CA LEU A 128 -22.93 -9.48 -6.36
C LEU A 128 -23.42 -10.91 -6.66
N LYS A 129 -22.50 -11.89 -6.69
CA LYS A 129 -22.82 -13.28 -6.97
C LYS A 129 -23.36 -14.05 -5.76
N VAL A 130 -22.74 -13.88 -4.59
CA VAL A 130 -22.98 -14.73 -3.41
C VAL A 130 -23.88 -14.01 -2.42
N LYS A 131 -25.13 -14.46 -2.31
CA LYS A 131 -26.10 -13.95 -1.34
C LYS A 131 -25.66 -14.20 0.11
N GLY A 132 -26.00 -13.28 1.00
CA GLY A 132 -25.62 -13.30 2.41
C GLY A 132 -24.19 -12.83 2.70
N VAL A 133 -23.42 -12.37 1.71
CA VAL A 133 -22.12 -11.72 1.96
C VAL A 133 -22.34 -10.35 2.58
N HIS A 134 -21.70 -10.09 3.71
CA HIS A 134 -21.71 -8.75 4.30
C HIS A 134 -20.73 -7.85 3.57
N TYR A 135 -21.26 -6.88 2.84
CA TYR A 135 -20.51 -6.10 1.86
C TYR A 135 -19.39 -5.23 2.47
N PRO A 136 -19.59 -4.50 3.58
CA PRO A 136 -18.49 -3.78 4.22
C PRO A 136 -17.35 -4.70 4.67
N LEU A 137 -17.67 -5.90 5.19
CA LEU A 137 -16.65 -6.85 5.61
C LEU A 137 -15.85 -7.40 4.43
N ILE A 138 -16.47 -7.80 3.32
CA ILE A 138 -15.70 -8.36 2.19
C ILE A 138 -14.80 -7.29 1.53
N ILE A 139 -15.21 -6.03 1.53
CA ILE A 139 -14.36 -4.90 1.09
C ILE A 139 -13.20 -4.70 2.05
N ALA A 140 -13.46 -4.66 3.37
CA ALA A 140 -12.41 -4.56 4.39
C ALA A 140 -11.43 -5.75 4.31
N ALA A 141 -11.95 -6.96 4.07
CA ALA A 141 -11.18 -8.18 3.95
C ALA A 141 -10.25 -8.17 2.73
N ALA A 142 -10.75 -7.75 1.57
CA ALA A 142 -9.91 -7.57 0.39
C ALA A 142 -8.86 -6.49 0.58
N TYR A 143 -9.24 -5.35 1.18
CA TYR A 143 -8.31 -4.27 1.52
C TYR A 143 -7.24 -4.73 2.52
N SER A 144 -7.59 -5.56 3.51
CA SER A 144 -6.62 -6.03 4.51
C SER A 144 -5.47 -6.84 3.90
N GLY A 145 -5.69 -7.45 2.73
CA GLY A 145 -4.63 -8.06 1.94
C GLY A 145 -3.51 -7.08 1.58
N PHE A 146 -3.78 -5.77 1.58
CA PHE A 146 -2.78 -4.73 1.39
C PHE A 146 -1.57 -4.91 2.30
N THR A 147 -1.74 -5.37 3.55
CA THR A 147 -0.62 -5.60 4.48
C THR A 147 0.51 -6.46 3.91
N MET A 148 0.20 -7.37 2.97
CA MET A 148 1.19 -8.20 2.29
C MET A 148 2.19 -7.39 1.45
N TYR A 149 1.88 -6.13 1.12
CA TYR A 149 2.78 -5.27 0.35
C TYR A 149 4.11 -5.03 1.08
N GLY A 150 4.10 -4.95 2.42
CA GLY A 150 5.31 -4.75 3.22
C GLY A 150 6.27 -5.93 3.19
N LEU A 151 5.78 -7.09 2.74
CA LEU A 151 6.52 -8.32 2.58
C LEU A 151 6.72 -8.68 1.10
N GLY A 152 6.15 -7.90 0.18
CA GLY A 152 6.05 -8.21 -1.23
C GLY A 152 7.14 -7.59 -2.11
N LEU A 153 7.06 -7.85 -3.40
CA LEU A 153 8.03 -7.40 -4.42
C LEU A 153 8.08 -5.87 -4.57
N SER A 154 7.00 -5.18 -4.20
CA SER A 154 6.92 -3.72 -4.23
C SER A 154 7.02 -3.08 -2.84
N ALA A 155 7.56 -3.79 -1.84
CA ALA A 155 7.79 -3.24 -0.51
C ALA A 155 8.77 -2.06 -0.60
N SER A 156 8.30 -0.84 -0.33
CA SER A 156 9.02 0.36 -0.73
C SER A 156 10.37 0.54 -0.03
N ILE A 157 10.48 0.21 1.27
CA ILE A 157 11.75 0.34 2.00
C ILE A 157 12.77 -0.71 1.55
N PRO A 158 12.46 -2.02 1.52
CA PRO A 158 13.39 -3.04 1.04
C PRO A 158 13.88 -2.77 -0.38
N VAL A 159 12.98 -2.38 -1.29
CA VAL A 159 13.34 -2.05 -2.68
C VAL A 159 14.22 -0.80 -2.74
N LEU A 160 13.93 0.23 -1.92
CA LEU A 160 14.74 1.44 -1.85
C LEU A 160 16.16 1.14 -1.35
N VAL A 161 16.34 0.40 -0.26
CA VAL A 161 17.67 0.12 0.30
C VAL A 161 18.49 -0.88 -0.52
N ALA A 162 17.83 -1.66 -1.38
CA ALA A 162 18.47 -2.52 -2.36
C ALA A 162 18.96 -1.75 -3.60
N THR A 163 18.50 -0.50 -3.80
CA THR A 163 18.83 0.31 -4.97
C THR A 163 20.17 1.03 -4.78
N PRO A 164 21.19 0.82 -5.64
CA PRO A 164 22.46 1.54 -5.55
C PRO A 164 22.28 3.07 -5.56
N GLY A 165 22.99 3.76 -4.66
CA GLY A 165 22.91 5.23 -4.56
C GLY A 165 21.68 5.78 -3.85
N HIS A 166 20.91 4.94 -3.15
CA HIS A 166 19.80 5.40 -2.29
C HIS A 166 20.29 6.39 -1.21
N PRO A 167 19.40 7.25 -0.66
CA PRO A 167 19.79 8.33 0.24
C PRO A 167 20.61 7.90 1.47
N THR A 168 20.35 6.69 1.99
CA THR A 168 21.03 6.12 3.16
C THR A 168 22.24 5.24 2.82
N ALA A 169 22.61 5.09 1.53
CA ALA A 169 23.61 4.13 1.08
C ALA A 169 25.01 4.39 1.66
N LYS A 170 25.37 5.66 1.89
CA LYS A 170 26.64 6.02 2.54
C LYS A 170 26.72 5.56 3.99
N GLN A 171 25.58 5.49 4.68
CA GLN A 171 25.52 5.04 6.07
C GLN A 171 25.46 3.52 6.14
N MET A 172 24.56 2.86 5.41
CA MET A 172 24.28 1.43 5.60
C MET A 172 24.80 0.51 4.49
N GLY A 173 25.33 1.05 3.40
CA GLY A 173 25.52 0.30 2.16
C GLY A 173 24.19 -0.02 1.47
N THR A 174 24.18 -1.02 0.60
CA THR A 174 22.96 -1.59 -0.01
C THR A 174 22.66 -2.94 0.61
N ILE A 175 21.40 -3.19 0.99
CA ILE A 175 20.96 -4.48 1.51
C ILE A 175 20.19 -5.21 0.42
N PRO A 176 20.65 -6.39 -0.04
CA PRO A 176 19.96 -7.12 -1.11
C PRO A 176 18.60 -7.67 -0.65
N LEU A 177 17.71 -7.91 -1.61
CA LEU A 177 16.37 -8.45 -1.33
C LEU A 177 16.40 -9.85 -0.69
N SER A 178 17.49 -10.61 -0.89
CA SER A 178 17.75 -11.90 -0.23
C SER A 178 17.85 -11.81 1.30
N GLU A 179 18.24 -10.65 1.83
CA GLU A 179 18.37 -10.41 3.27
C GLU A 179 17.14 -9.72 3.89
N THR A 180 16.17 -9.32 3.05
CA THR A 180 14.96 -8.60 3.44
C THR A 180 13.72 -9.43 3.11
N ILE A 181 12.96 -9.08 2.06
CA ILE A 181 11.69 -9.73 1.71
C ILE A 181 11.82 -11.21 1.34
N PHE A 182 12.99 -11.64 0.85
CA PHE A 182 13.26 -13.06 0.53
C PHE A 182 14.00 -13.80 1.65
N SER A 183 14.21 -13.17 2.80
CA SER A 183 14.75 -13.86 3.98
C SER A 183 13.75 -14.88 4.52
N VAL A 184 14.26 -15.96 5.13
CA VAL A 184 13.41 -17.03 5.69
C VAL A 184 12.38 -16.50 6.70
N PRO A 185 12.72 -15.60 7.65
CA PRO A 185 11.73 -15.05 8.58
C PRO A 185 10.61 -14.30 7.88
N MET A 186 10.91 -13.55 6.82
CA MET A 186 9.90 -12.77 6.08
C MET A 186 9.02 -13.66 5.20
N LEU A 187 9.57 -14.72 4.62
CA LEU A 187 8.79 -15.73 3.90
C LEU A 187 7.84 -16.50 4.83
N ILE A 188 8.30 -16.87 6.03
CA ILE A 188 7.46 -17.50 7.06
C ILE A 188 6.36 -16.52 7.52
N THR A 189 6.71 -15.25 7.77
CA THR A 189 5.74 -14.21 8.16
C THR A 189 4.66 -14.04 7.09
N SER A 190 5.06 -13.98 5.82
CA SER A 190 4.15 -13.92 4.67
C SER A 190 3.22 -15.13 4.63
N LEU A 191 3.75 -16.34 4.86
CA LEU A 191 2.96 -17.57 4.89
C LEU A 191 1.95 -17.58 6.04
N VAL A 192 2.34 -17.12 7.22
CA VAL A 192 1.44 -17.04 8.38
C VAL A 192 0.30 -16.06 8.11
N ILE A 193 0.59 -14.88 7.55
CA ILE A 193 -0.45 -13.88 7.24
C ILE A 193 -1.39 -14.39 6.14
N ILE A 194 -0.85 -14.94 5.04
CA ILE A 194 -1.68 -15.38 3.91
C ILE A 194 -2.62 -16.54 4.28
N ILE A 195 -2.27 -17.32 5.31
CA ILE A 195 -3.14 -18.39 5.84
C ILE A 195 -4.12 -17.84 6.87
N THR A 196 -3.64 -17.08 7.85
CA THR A 196 -4.46 -16.74 9.03
C THR A 196 -5.39 -15.56 8.81
N LEU A 197 -5.00 -14.55 8.04
CA LEU A 197 -5.81 -13.36 7.80
C LEU A 197 -7.12 -13.67 7.06
N PRO A 198 -7.15 -14.49 5.99
CA PRO A 198 -8.41 -14.88 5.36
C PRO A 198 -9.35 -15.63 6.30
N LEU A 199 -8.81 -16.47 7.19
CA LEU A 199 -9.60 -17.22 8.17
C LEU A 199 -10.20 -16.30 9.24
N LEU A 200 -9.42 -15.35 9.76
CA LEU A 200 -9.92 -14.30 10.65
C LEU A 200 -11.03 -13.50 9.98
N ASN A 201 -10.82 -13.07 8.74
CA ASN A 201 -11.79 -12.26 8.00
C ASN A 201 -13.09 -13.03 7.77
N ALA A 202 -13.01 -14.32 7.44
CA ALA A 202 -14.19 -15.16 7.31
C ALA A 202 -14.93 -15.33 8.64
N TRP A 203 -14.20 -15.47 9.75
CA TRP A 203 -14.76 -15.60 11.09
C TRP A 203 -15.47 -14.33 11.57
N LEU A 204 -15.10 -13.16 11.03
CA LEU A 204 -15.77 -11.88 11.27
C LEU A 204 -17.14 -11.76 10.59
N HIS A 205 -17.54 -12.72 9.73
CA HIS A 205 -18.83 -12.67 9.06
C HIS A 205 -20.00 -12.67 10.08
N PRO A 206 -21.01 -11.80 9.90
CA PRO A 206 -22.15 -11.73 10.81
C PRO A 206 -22.83 -13.10 11.01
N LYS A 207 -23.09 -13.45 12.27
CA LYS A 207 -23.73 -14.71 12.64
C LYS A 207 -25.22 -14.69 12.28
N LYS A 208 -25.83 -15.88 12.26
CA LYS A 208 -27.28 -16.04 12.00
C LYS A 208 -28.09 -15.15 12.96
N GLY A 209 -28.92 -14.27 12.39
CA GLY A 209 -29.76 -13.32 13.13
C GLY A 209 -29.15 -11.92 13.29
N GLU A 210 -27.88 -11.72 12.93
CA GLU A 210 -27.26 -10.39 12.89
C GLU A 210 -27.52 -9.70 11.54
N LYS A 211 -27.42 -8.37 11.52
CA LYS A 211 -27.69 -7.57 10.33
C LYS A 211 -26.63 -7.81 9.25
N ILE A 212 -27.06 -8.29 8.09
CA ILE A 212 -26.24 -8.37 6.87
C ILE A 212 -26.62 -7.19 5.98
N VAL A 213 -25.63 -6.35 5.67
CA VAL A 213 -25.71 -5.35 4.60
C VAL A 213 -25.16 -5.98 3.32
N GLU A 214 -26.02 -6.26 2.35
CA GLU A 214 -25.62 -6.73 1.01
C GLU A 214 -25.24 -5.56 0.09
N VAL A 215 -24.53 -5.87 -1.00
CA VAL A 215 -24.22 -4.88 -2.05
C VAL A 215 -25.48 -4.50 -2.83
N ASP A 216 -25.56 -3.24 -3.25
CA ASP A 216 -26.59 -2.80 -4.20
C ASP A 216 -26.35 -3.44 -5.58
N PRO A 217 -27.29 -4.22 -6.14
CA PRO A 217 -27.17 -4.77 -7.50
C PRO A 217 -27.00 -3.71 -8.59
N GLY A 218 -27.43 -2.47 -8.35
CA GLY A 218 -27.33 -1.33 -9.26
C GLY A 218 -26.01 -0.55 -9.19
N ILE A 219 -25.02 -0.98 -8.39
CA ILE A 219 -23.81 -0.22 -8.08
C ILE A 219 -23.02 0.30 -9.30
N ASP A 220 -23.08 -0.42 -10.43
CA ASP A 220 -22.32 -0.10 -11.64
C ASP A 220 -23.14 0.64 -12.74
N ARG A 221 -24.40 1.01 -12.48
CA ARG A 221 -25.26 1.69 -13.48
C ARG A 221 -24.68 3.01 -13.98
N ASP A 222 -23.95 3.74 -13.13
CA ASP A 222 -23.33 5.03 -13.49
C ASP A 222 -22.00 4.89 -14.27
N ALA A 223 -21.31 3.75 -14.14
CA ALA A 223 -20.01 3.52 -14.78
C ALA A 223 -20.13 3.27 -16.29
N ASN A 224 -21.26 2.73 -16.73
CA ASN A 224 -21.56 2.43 -18.13
C ASN A 224 -21.97 3.69 -18.94
N ALA A 225 -22.14 4.86 -18.30
CA ALA A 225 -22.50 6.10 -18.97
C ALA A 225 -21.29 6.87 -19.57
N SER A 226 -20.06 6.39 -19.34
CA SER A 226 -18.83 6.99 -19.82
C SER A 226 -18.24 6.22 -21.00
N SER A 227 -18.97 6.10 -22.11
CA SER A 227 -18.37 5.77 -23.42
C SER A 227 -17.76 7.01 -24.07
N ALA A 228 -16.94 7.78 -23.33
CA ALA A 228 -16.23 8.94 -23.87
C ALA A 228 -15.06 8.57 -24.82
N VAL A 229 -14.92 7.29 -25.20
CA VAL A 229 -13.91 6.81 -26.14
C VAL A 229 -14.51 6.55 -27.53
N GLU A 230 -15.83 6.66 -27.68
CA GLU A 230 -16.49 6.46 -28.98
C GLU A 230 -16.27 7.64 -29.95
N ASP A 231 -15.75 8.78 -29.47
CA ASP A 231 -15.60 10.02 -30.25
C ASP A 231 -14.16 10.38 -30.66
N MET A 232 -13.16 9.52 -30.44
CA MET A 232 -11.77 9.92 -30.71
C MET A 232 -11.23 9.68 -32.13
N LEU A 233 -11.97 9.08 -33.08
CA LEU A 233 -11.36 8.75 -34.38
C LEU A 233 -12.34 8.80 -35.56
N GLU A 234 -12.10 9.71 -36.49
CA GLU A 234 -12.52 9.53 -37.89
C GLU A 234 -12.10 8.13 -38.35
N LYS A 235 -13.08 7.30 -38.71
CA LYS A 235 -12.85 5.93 -39.16
C LYS A 235 -12.06 5.96 -40.47
N GLY A 236 -10.94 5.24 -40.52
CA GLY A 236 -10.16 5.02 -41.74
C GLY A 236 -8.84 5.80 -41.85
N THR A 237 -8.52 6.70 -40.91
CA THR A 237 -7.23 7.41 -40.90
C THR A 237 -6.06 6.53 -40.45
N ILE A 238 -4.83 6.90 -40.81
CA ILE A 238 -3.61 6.25 -40.32
C ILE A 238 -3.52 6.34 -38.78
N ALA A 239 -3.88 7.50 -38.22
CA ALA A 239 -3.96 7.70 -36.77
C ALA A 239 -4.92 6.70 -36.11
N SER A 240 -6.11 6.49 -36.69
CA SER A 240 -7.08 5.50 -36.20
C SER A 240 -6.53 4.07 -36.22
N LYS A 241 -5.80 3.70 -37.27
CA LYS A 241 -5.14 2.39 -37.37
C LYS A 241 -4.03 2.22 -36.32
N LEU A 242 -3.20 3.24 -36.09
CA LEU A 242 -2.14 3.19 -35.07
C LEU A 242 -2.71 3.09 -33.66
N ASN A 243 -3.72 3.91 -33.33
CA ASN A 243 -4.37 3.91 -32.03
C ASN A 243 -5.05 2.56 -31.69
N ASN A 244 -5.46 1.81 -32.71
CA ASN A 244 -6.09 0.49 -32.56
C ASN A 244 -5.17 -0.69 -32.93
N SER A 245 -3.88 -0.44 -33.18
CA SER A 245 -2.95 -1.47 -33.62
C SER A 245 -2.48 -2.36 -32.47
N ARG A 246 -2.86 -3.64 -32.51
CA ARG A 246 -2.32 -4.64 -31.59
C ARG A 246 -0.85 -4.92 -31.83
N ILE A 247 -0.42 -4.85 -33.10
CA ILE A 247 0.98 -5.06 -33.47
C ILE A 247 1.86 -4.01 -32.81
N LEU A 248 1.42 -2.73 -32.79
CA LEU A 248 2.18 -1.67 -32.14
C LEU A 248 2.35 -1.93 -30.63
N SER A 249 1.26 -2.30 -29.94
CA SER A 249 1.31 -2.69 -28.52
C SER A 249 2.22 -3.90 -28.27
N MET A 250 2.19 -4.91 -29.14
CA MET A 250 3.03 -6.10 -29.02
C MET A 250 4.51 -5.80 -29.27
N LEU A 251 4.83 -4.96 -30.26
CA LEU A 251 6.23 -4.58 -30.56
C LEU A 251 6.85 -3.79 -29.41
N ILE A 252 6.15 -2.76 -28.93
CA ILE A 252 6.65 -1.93 -27.83
C ILE A 252 6.67 -2.72 -26.51
N GLY A 253 5.70 -3.61 -26.30
CA GLY A 253 5.69 -4.56 -25.20
C GLY A 253 6.86 -5.54 -25.24
N ALA A 254 7.15 -6.12 -26.40
CA ALA A 254 8.29 -7.02 -26.59
C ALA A 254 9.62 -6.33 -26.34
N LEU A 255 9.78 -5.07 -26.76
CA LEU A 255 10.95 -4.26 -26.42
C LEU A 255 11.11 -4.09 -24.91
N GLY A 256 10.00 -3.78 -24.21
CA GLY A 256 10.00 -3.69 -22.75
C GLY A 256 10.39 -5.01 -22.08
N ILE A 257 9.81 -6.13 -22.49
CA ILE A 257 10.16 -7.45 -21.94
C ILE A 257 11.62 -7.81 -22.22
N ALA A 258 12.14 -7.48 -23.41
CA ALA A 258 13.55 -7.68 -23.74
C ALA A 258 14.47 -6.89 -22.82
N TYR A 259 14.18 -5.61 -22.56
CA TYR A 259 14.95 -4.81 -21.61
C TYR A 259 14.94 -5.40 -20.20
N VAL A 260 13.77 -5.81 -19.69
CA VAL A 260 13.68 -6.47 -18.36
C VAL A 260 14.50 -7.75 -18.32
N THR A 261 14.48 -8.54 -19.40
CA THR A 261 15.27 -9.77 -19.51
C THR A 261 16.76 -9.48 -19.47
N PHE A 262 17.25 -8.51 -20.26
CA PHE A 262 18.65 -8.10 -20.26
C PHE A 262 19.10 -7.55 -18.90
N HIS A 263 18.27 -6.71 -18.27
CA HIS A 263 18.57 -6.17 -16.93
C HIS A 263 18.86 -7.28 -15.91
N PHE A 264 18.05 -8.34 -15.87
CA PHE A 264 18.28 -9.46 -14.97
C PHE A 264 19.45 -10.37 -15.41
N MET A 265 19.66 -10.56 -16.72
CA MET A 265 20.81 -11.30 -17.24
C MET A 265 22.14 -10.62 -16.88
N ASP A 266 22.14 -9.29 -16.84
CA ASP A 266 23.30 -8.47 -16.46
C ASP A 266 23.50 -8.39 -14.93
N GLY A 267 22.70 -9.13 -14.15
CA GLY A 267 22.78 -9.18 -12.69
C GLY A 267 22.07 -8.03 -11.97
N GLY A 268 21.24 -7.26 -12.68
CA GLY A 268 20.44 -6.19 -12.10
C GLY A 268 19.39 -6.70 -11.11
N SER A 269 19.14 -5.91 -10.06
CA SER A 269 18.11 -6.20 -9.05
C SER A 269 16.79 -5.48 -9.37
N LEU A 270 15.74 -5.82 -8.63
CA LEU A 270 14.44 -5.15 -8.72
C LEU A 270 14.50 -3.80 -8.00
N ASP A 271 14.14 -2.71 -8.71
CA ASP A 271 13.93 -1.38 -8.14
C ASP A 271 12.53 -0.83 -8.46
N LEU A 272 12.16 0.32 -7.86
CA LEU A 272 10.84 0.94 -8.04
C LEU A 272 10.55 1.33 -9.50
N ASN A 273 11.56 1.77 -10.25
CA ASN A 273 11.40 2.15 -11.64
C ASN A 273 11.24 0.91 -12.52
N LEU A 274 11.98 -0.16 -12.27
CA LEU A 274 11.83 -1.42 -12.98
C LEU A 274 10.47 -2.06 -12.71
N ILE A 275 9.95 -1.98 -11.48
CA ILE A 275 8.57 -2.42 -11.18
C ILE A 275 7.57 -1.62 -12.01
N ASN A 276 7.68 -0.29 -12.02
CA ASN A 276 6.83 0.59 -12.82
C ASN A 276 6.91 0.30 -14.32
N PHE A 277 8.12 0.00 -14.79
CA PHE A 277 8.39 -0.39 -16.17
C PHE A 277 7.68 -1.70 -16.51
N ILE A 278 7.84 -2.74 -15.68
CA ILE A 278 7.21 -4.05 -15.89
C ILE A 278 5.68 -3.91 -15.96
N ILE A 279 5.04 -3.25 -14.99
CA ILE A 279 3.57 -3.12 -14.96
C ILE A 279 3.04 -2.29 -16.14
N LEU A 280 3.78 -1.27 -16.59
CA LEU A 280 3.43 -0.46 -17.77
C LEU A 280 3.38 -1.34 -19.02
N PHE A 281 4.46 -2.05 -19.34
CA PHE A 281 4.53 -2.84 -20.57
C PHE A 281 3.63 -4.08 -20.52
N LEU A 282 3.49 -4.73 -19.36
CA LEU A 282 2.50 -5.79 -19.19
C LEU A 282 1.07 -5.25 -19.40
N GLY A 283 0.75 -4.08 -18.87
CA GLY A 283 -0.53 -3.43 -19.09
C GLY A 283 -0.77 -3.16 -20.58
N ILE A 284 0.21 -2.62 -21.31
CA ILE A 284 0.11 -2.37 -22.76
C ILE A 284 -0.20 -3.66 -23.54
N ILE A 285 0.53 -4.74 -23.24
CA ILE A 285 0.33 -6.05 -23.88
C ILE A 285 -1.06 -6.60 -23.57
N LEU A 286 -1.48 -6.57 -22.30
CA LEU A 286 -2.71 -7.21 -21.85
C LEU A 286 -3.97 -6.44 -22.23
N LEU A 287 -3.89 -5.12 -22.41
CA LEU A 287 -4.99 -4.30 -22.94
C LEU A 287 -5.11 -4.42 -24.47
N GLY A 288 -3.99 -4.70 -25.14
CA GLY A 288 -3.94 -5.08 -26.54
C GLY A 288 -3.87 -3.92 -27.53
N THR A 289 -4.50 -2.76 -27.27
CA THR A 289 -4.36 -1.58 -28.16
C THR A 289 -3.98 -0.32 -27.38
N PRO A 290 -3.25 0.64 -28.00
CA PRO A 290 -2.92 1.91 -27.36
C PRO A 290 -4.16 2.69 -26.88
N ALA A 291 -5.22 2.75 -27.69
CA ALA A 291 -6.47 3.41 -27.32
C ALA A 291 -7.12 2.80 -26.08
N ALA A 292 -7.20 1.46 -26.00
CA ALA A 292 -7.74 0.78 -24.84
C ALA A 292 -6.90 1.02 -23.58
N TYR A 293 -5.57 1.05 -23.74
CA TYR A 293 -4.65 1.37 -22.65
C TYR A 293 -4.88 2.78 -22.11
N VAL A 294 -4.91 3.79 -22.98
CA VAL A 294 -5.14 5.20 -22.61
C VAL A 294 -6.50 5.39 -21.94
N ALA A 295 -7.55 4.73 -22.45
CA ALA A 295 -8.87 4.76 -21.84
C ALA A 295 -8.84 4.25 -20.39
N LYS A 296 -8.24 3.08 -20.15
CA LYS A 296 -8.13 2.50 -18.79
C LYS A 296 -7.18 3.27 -17.88
N LEU A 297 -6.12 3.84 -18.43
CA LEU A 297 -5.24 4.73 -17.67
C LEU A 297 -5.99 5.98 -17.21
N THR A 298 -6.84 6.56 -18.07
CA THR A 298 -7.65 7.74 -17.74
C THR A 298 -8.63 7.47 -16.60
N GLU A 299 -9.24 6.28 -16.57
CA GLU A 299 -10.02 5.81 -15.42
C GLU A 299 -9.13 5.68 -14.17
N GLY A 300 -7.95 5.07 -14.30
CA GLY A 300 -6.98 4.88 -13.23
C GLY A 300 -6.45 6.18 -12.62
N ILE A 301 -6.30 7.26 -13.39
CA ILE A 301 -5.86 8.57 -12.90
C ILE A 301 -6.81 9.11 -11.81
N LYS A 302 -8.10 8.78 -11.85
CA LYS A 302 -9.05 9.21 -10.81
C LYS A 302 -8.70 8.61 -9.43
N THR A 303 -8.00 7.48 -9.40
CA THR A 303 -7.61 6.79 -8.16
C THR A 303 -6.36 7.36 -7.49
N ILE A 304 -5.58 8.20 -8.19
CA ILE A 304 -4.32 8.79 -7.68
C ILE A 304 -4.48 10.23 -7.16
N SER A 305 -5.69 10.80 -7.23
CA SER A 305 -5.96 12.18 -6.79
C SER A 305 -5.53 12.44 -5.34
N GLY A 306 -5.79 11.48 -4.45
CA GLY A 306 -5.34 11.52 -3.07
C GLY A 306 -3.82 11.56 -2.94
N ILE A 307 -3.09 10.73 -3.71
CA ILE A 307 -1.62 10.71 -3.73
C ILE A 307 -1.08 12.08 -4.15
N ILE A 308 -1.56 12.61 -5.27
CA ILE A 308 -1.08 13.89 -5.82
C ILE A 308 -1.30 15.04 -4.82
N LEU A 309 -2.46 15.06 -4.15
CA LEU A 309 -2.81 16.14 -3.23
C LEU A 309 -2.11 16.01 -1.86
N GLN A 310 -2.06 14.80 -1.29
CA GLN A 310 -1.68 14.61 0.11
C GLN A 310 -0.18 14.35 0.31
N TYR A 311 0.52 13.75 -0.65
CA TYR A 311 1.96 13.46 -0.51
C TYR A 311 2.82 14.71 -0.26
N PRO A 312 2.57 15.87 -0.90
CA PRO A 312 3.31 17.10 -0.58
C PRO A 312 3.11 17.54 0.89
N PHE A 313 1.92 17.38 1.46
CA PHE A 313 1.67 17.66 2.87
C PHE A 313 2.45 16.70 3.78
N TYR A 314 2.46 15.41 3.45
CA TYR A 314 3.25 14.44 4.19
C TYR A 314 4.75 14.71 4.09
N ALA A 315 5.26 15.12 2.92
CA ALA A 315 6.65 15.57 2.75
C ALA A 315 6.95 16.81 3.60
N GLY A 316 6.02 17.76 3.69
CA GLY A 316 6.12 18.93 4.56
C GLY A 316 6.14 18.56 6.05
N ILE A 317 5.25 17.67 6.50
CA ILE A 317 5.23 17.13 7.88
C ILE A 317 6.58 16.48 8.20
N MET A 318 7.03 15.61 7.32
CA MET A 318 8.31 14.93 7.39
C MET A 318 9.49 15.90 7.51
N ALA A 319 9.48 17.00 6.76
CA ALA A 319 10.50 18.02 6.86
C ALA A 319 10.45 18.83 8.16
N ILE A 320 9.26 19.10 8.71
CA ILE A 320 9.13 19.66 10.06
C ILE A 320 9.74 18.69 11.06
N MET A 321 9.36 17.41 11.02
CA MET A 321 9.82 16.43 11.99
C MET A 321 11.35 16.23 11.95
N ALA A 322 11.94 16.23 10.75
CA ALA A 322 13.38 16.13 10.58
C ALA A 322 14.11 17.40 11.06
N ALA A 323 13.63 18.58 10.68
CA ALA A 323 14.29 19.85 11.03
C ALA A 323 14.13 20.22 12.52
N SER A 324 13.04 19.81 13.14
CA SER A 324 12.77 20.09 14.55
C SER A 324 13.49 19.17 15.52
N GLY A 325 13.80 17.93 15.11
CA GLY A 325 14.31 16.88 16.00
C GLY A 325 13.24 15.91 16.50
N LEU A 326 11.96 16.13 16.16
CA LEU A 326 10.86 15.26 16.63
C LEU A 326 11.04 13.79 16.28
N VAL A 327 11.55 13.46 15.07
CA VAL A 327 11.81 12.04 14.72
C VAL A 327 12.83 11.42 15.65
N THR A 328 13.89 12.16 15.98
CA THR A 328 14.93 11.75 16.92
C THR A 328 14.32 11.54 18.30
N SER A 329 13.60 12.52 18.85
CA SER A 329 12.99 12.42 20.18
C SER A 329 12.01 11.25 20.30
N ILE A 330 11.13 11.05 19.31
CA ILE A 330 10.20 9.92 19.29
C ILE A 330 10.95 8.60 19.22
N SER A 331 12.00 8.50 18.41
CA SER A 331 12.74 7.26 18.22
C SER A 331 13.65 6.94 19.41
N GLN A 332 14.28 7.95 20.02
CA GLN A 332 15.17 7.81 21.18
C GLN A 332 14.46 7.18 22.38
N VAL A 333 13.20 7.55 22.62
CA VAL A 333 12.36 6.96 23.67
C VAL A 333 12.35 5.44 23.61
N PHE A 334 12.39 4.85 22.41
CA PHE A 334 12.35 3.40 22.25
C PHE A 334 13.75 2.76 22.16
N VAL A 335 14.77 3.53 21.78
CA VAL A 335 16.15 3.04 21.62
C VAL A 335 16.94 3.07 22.92
N ASP A 336 16.63 3.99 23.85
CA ASP A 336 17.36 4.17 25.13
C ASP A 336 17.44 2.90 25.99
N PHE A 337 16.48 1.99 25.86
CA PHE A 337 16.46 0.70 26.55
C PHE A 337 16.53 -0.50 25.60
N ALA A 338 16.80 -0.27 24.31
CA ALA A 338 16.90 -1.33 23.33
C ALA A 338 18.21 -2.11 23.50
N THR A 339 18.09 -3.43 23.40
CA THR A 339 19.22 -4.35 23.24
C THR A 339 19.41 -4.66 21.75
N PRO A 340 20.55 -5.26 21.34
CA PRO A 340 20.74 -5.64 19.94
C PRO A 340 19.61 -6.53 19.41
N ALA A 341 19.13 -7.47 20.24
CA ALA A 341 18.03 -8.37 19.92
C ALA A 341 16.65 -7.67 19.86
N THR A 342 16.44 -6.59 20.61
CA THR A 342 15.11 -5.95 20.76
C THR A 342 14.97 -4.66 19.95
N LEU A 343 16.06 -4.09 19.43
CA LEU A 343 16.01 -2.89 18.60
C LEU A 343 15.09 -3.01 17.38
N PRO A 344 15.09 -4.11 16.60
CA PRO A 344 14.13 -4.26 15.52
C PRO A 344 12.68 -4.15 16.02
N PHE A 345 12.34 -4.77 17.15
CA PHE A 345 11.00 -4.65 17.73
C PHE A 345 10.65 -3.19 18.08
N TRP A 346 11.57 -2.46 18.70
CA TRP A 346 11.36 -1.05 19.02
C TRP A 346 11.26 -0.17 17.77
N GLY A 347 12.01 -0.50 16.72
CA GLY A 347 11.88 0.09 15.39
C GLY A 347 10.51 -0.14 14.75
N LEU A 348 9.95 -1.36 14.87
CA LEU A 348 8.61 -1.71 14.42
C LEU A 348 7.55 -0.83 15.11
N ILE A 349 7.63 -0.71 16.45
CA ILE A 349 6.69 0.09 17.24
C ILE A 349 6.82 1.58 16.90
N SER A 350 8.05 2.11 16.88
CA SER A 350 8.31 3.50 16.50
C SER A 350 7.76 3.82 15.10
N SER A 351 8.02 2.94 14.12
CA SER A 351 7.53 3.12 12.76
C SER A 351 6.00 3.06 12.67
N PHE A 352 5.34 2.18 13.43
CA PHE A 352 3.87 2.15 13.49
C PHE A 352 3.30 3.52 13.92
N PHE A 353 3.90 4.18 14.91
CA PHE A 353 3.44 5.49 15.38
C PHE A 353 3.81 6.62 14.43
N ILE A 354 5.04 6.64 13.90
CA ILE A 354 5.48 7.66 12.94
C ILE A 354 4.63 7.60 11.66
N ASN A 355 4.17 6.43 11.23
CA ASN A 355 3.35 6.30 10.03
C ASN A 355 1.99 7.01 10.11
N PHE A 356 1.48 7.31 11.32
CA PHE A 356 0.30 8.16 11.43
C PHE A 356 0.56 9.57 10.89
N PHE A 357 1.78 10.09 11.02
CA PHE A 357 2.16 11.43 10.54
C PHE A 357 2.47 11.45 9.04
N ALA A 358 3.04 10.36 8.51
CA ALA A 358 3.42 10.26 7.09
C ALA A 358 3.23 8.84 6.54
N PRO A 359 2.07 8.55 5.90
CA PRO A 359 1.73 7.25 5.34
C PRO A 359 2.41 6.99 4.00
N SER A 360 3.72 6.80 4.04
CA SER A 360 4.55 6.58 2.86
C SER A 360 5.82 5.84 3.26
N ALA A 361 5.86 4.52 3.07
CA ALA A 361 7.02 3.69 3.43
C ALA A 361 8.36 4.26 2.94
N GLY A 362 8.47 4.63 1.66
CA GLY A 362 9.70 5.23 1.13
C GLY A 362 10.05 6.58 1.73
N GLY A 363 9.08 7.51 1.82
CA GLY A 363 9.30 8.83 2.42
C GLY A 363 9.61 8.77 3.93
N HIS A 364 8.99 7.82 4.61
CA HIS A 364 9.22 7.50 6.02
C HIS A 364 10.67 7.06 6.26
N TRP A 365 11.18 6.16 5.42
CA TRP A 365 12.57 5.67 5.54
C TRP A 365 13.62 6.77 5.37
N VAL A 366 13.40 7.74 4.48
CA VAL A 366 14.36 8.84 4.26
C VAL A 366 14.65 9.62 5.54
N ILE A 367 13.76 9.56 6.53
CA ILE A 367 13.87 10.36 7.75
C ILE A 367 14.04 9.52 9.01
N GLN A 368 13.25 8.46 9.21
CA GLN A 368 13.46 7.57 10.35
C GLN A 368 14.67 6.65 10.14
N GLY A 369 14.95 6.26 8.89
CA GLY A 369 16.01 5.33 8.53
C GLY A 369 17.39 5.72 9.06
N PRO A 370 17.90 6.93 8.82
CA PRO A 370 19.20 7.39 9.34
C PRO A 370 19.36 7.16 10.85
N PHE A 371 18.35 7.54 11.65
CA PHE A 371 18.38 7.36 13.10
C PHE A 371 18.44 5.87 13.49
N MET A 372 17.59 5.04 12.85
CA MET A 372 17.56 3.61 13.13
C MET A 372 18.84 2.88 12.68
N ILE A 373 19.49 3.36 11.61
CA ILE A 373 20.79 2.86 11.14
C ILE A 373 21.88 3.18 12.17
N ASP A 374 21.92 4.42 12.65
CA ASP A 374 22.93 4.86 13.62
C ASP A 374 22.76 4.11 14.96
N ALA A 375 21.53 4.00 15.46
CA ALA A 375 21.21 3.19 16.64
C ALA A 375 21.64 1.72 16.48
N ALA A 376 21.34 1.12 15.33
CA ALA A 376 21.71 -0.28 15.06
C ALA A 376 23.23 -0.48 15.05
N LYS A 377 23.98 0.47 14.48
CA LYS A 377 25.45 0.41 14.50
C LYS A 377 26.04 0.61 15.89
N GLU A 378 25.47 1.52 16.67
CA GLU A 378 25.96 1.84 18.00
C GLU A 378 25.87 0.64 18.95
N ILE A 379 24.73 -0.05 18.94
CA ILE A 379 24.52 -1.22 19.81
C ILE A 379 24.86 -2.55 19.15
N GLY A 380 25.20 -2.58 17.85
CA GLY A 380 25.54 -3.81 17.13
C GLY A 380 24.35 -4.69 16.72
N SER A 381 23.19 -4.07 16.47
CA SER A 381 21.99 -4.74 15.92
C SER A 381 22.07 -4.93 14.41
N ALA A 382 21.39 -5.95 13.89
CA ALA A 382 21.35 -6.25 12.45
C ALA A 382 20.57 -5.19 11.65
N LEU A 383 21.22 -4.56 10.66
CA LEU A 383 20.63 -3.50 9.83
C LEU A 383 19.44 -3.99 8.99
N ASN A 384 19.54 -5.17 8.40
CA ASN A 384 18.47 -5.75 7.57
C ASN A 384 17.19 -6.01 8.39
N GLN A 385 17.33 -6.46 9.64
CA GLN A 385 16.21 -6.68 10.55
C GLN A 385 15.55 -5.36 10.94
N THR A 386 16.38 -4.36 11.29
CA THR A 386 15.89 -3.02 11.61
C THR A 386 15.16 -2.38 10.42
N THR A 387 15.71 -2.51 9.21
CA THR A 387 15.05 -2.07 7.97
C THR A 387 13.70 -2.75 7.76
N MET A 388 13.64 -4.08 7.89
CA MET A 388 12.38 -4.81 7.75
C MET A 388 11.38 -4.44 8.85
N ALA A 389 11.84 -4.25 10.08
CA ALA A 389 10.97 -3.84 11.17
C ALA A 389 10.31 -2.48 10.91
N VAL A 390 11.06 -1.50 10.39
CA VAL A 390 10.48 -0.21 9.98
C VAL A 390 9.47 -0.42 8.84
N MET A 391 9.79 -1.25 7.83
CA MET A 391 8.84 -1.58 6.75
C MET A 391 7.54 -2.20 7.28
N LEU A 392 7.65 -3.15 8.20
CA LEU A 392 6.51 -3.86 8.77
C LEU A 392 5.68 -2.97 9.71
N GLY A 393 6.31 -2.04 10.43
CA GLY A 393 5.61 -1.08 11.29
C GLY A 393 4.80 -0.10 10.46
N ASN A 394 5.38 0.38 9.37
CA ASN A 394 4.71 1.18 8.35
C ASN A 394 3.49 0.44 7.75
N ALA A 395 3.71 -0.73 7.17
CA ALA A 395 2.66 -1.53 6.52
C ALA A 395 1.58 -2.01 7.50
N TRP A 396 1.93 -2.20 8.78
CA TRP A 396 0.98 -2.54 9.84
C TRP A 396 0.00 -1.40 10.11
N ASN A 397 0.51 -0.16 10.20
CA ASN A 397 -0.31 1.03 10.42
C ASN A 397 -1.24 1.32 9.24
N ASP A 398 -0.81 1.02 8.01
CA ASP A 398 -1.59 1.29 6.80
C ASP A 398 -2.97 0.61 6.80
N LEU A 399 -3.18 -0.47 7.56
CA LEU A 399 -4.50 -1.11 7.72
C LEU A 399 -5.56 -0.17 8.33
N VAL A 400 -5.14 0.80 9.14
CA VAL A 400 -6.04 1.77 9.79
C VAL A 400 -5.83 3.20 9.32
N GLN A 401 -4.91 3.42 8.38
CA GLN A 401 -4.63 4.72 7.79
C GLN A 401 -5.74 5.10 6.78
N PRO A 402 -6.49 6.19 7.00
CA PRO A 402 -7.56 6.62 6.09
C PRO A 402 -7.15 6.82 4.63
N PHE A 403 -5.88 7.12 4.37
CA PHE A 403 -5.35 7.39 3.05
C PHE A 403 -5.42 6.17 2.10
N TRP A 404 -4.93 5.01 2.54
CA TRP A 404 -4.70 3.86 1.65
C TRP A 404 -5.95 3.11 1.26
N ILE A 405 -7.02 3.23 2.04
CA ILE A 405 -8.29 2.56 1.77
C ILE A 405 -9.15 3.31 0.74
N LEU A 406 -8.77 4.55 0.38
CA LEU A 406 -9.50 5.38 -0.59
C LEU A 406 -9.81 4.66 -1.92
N PRO A 407 -8.88 3.94 -2.57
CA PRO A 407 -9.18 3.22 -3.81
C PRO A 407 -10.26 2.14 -3.62
N ALA A 408 -10.21 1.41 -2.50
CA ALA A 408 -11.21 0.39 -2.17
C ALA A 408 -12.60 1.01 -1.87
N LEU A 409 -12.64 2.16 -1.22
CA LEU A 409 -13.88 2.91 -0.97
C LEU A 409 -14.48 3.48 -2.26
N ALA A 410 -13.65 4.04 -3.15
CA ALA A 410 -14.07 4.56 -4.44
C ALA A 410 -14.73 3.47 -5.30
N LEU A 411 -14.17 2.26 -5.32
CA LEU A 411 -14.73 1.12 -6.05
C LEU A 411 -15.99 0.55 -5.39
N SER A 412 -16.08 0.61 -4.06
CA SER A 412 -17.19 -0.01 -3.31
C SER A 412 -18.38 0.91 -3.06
N LYS A 413 -18.23 2.23 -3.26
CA LYS A 413 -19.17 3.28 -2.87
C LYS A 413 -19.54 3.27 -1.38
N LEU A 414 -18.71 2.62 -0.55
CA LEU A 414 -18.84 2.64 0.92
C LEU A 414 -18.15 3.87 1.51
N LYS A 415 -18.54 4.23 2.72
CA LYS A 415 -17.83 5.25 3.50
C LYS A 415 -16.78 4.58 4.37
N LEU A 416 -15.70 5.32 4.67
CA LEU A 416 -14.60 4.86 5.53
C LEU A 416 -15.08 4.24 6.85
N ARG A 417 -16.06 4.90 7.49
CA ARG A 417 -16.69 4.44 8.73
C ARG A 417 -17.33 3.05 8.65
N ASP A 418 -17.76 2.62 7.47
CA ASP A 418 -18.48 1.35 7.29
C ASP A 418 -17.53 0.15 7.37
N VAL A 419 -16.24 0.36 7.11
CA VAL A 419 -15.22 -0.69 6.99
C VAL A 419 -14.17 -0.66 8.10
N MET A 420 -13.88 0.52 8.66
CA MET A 420 -12.74 0.73 9.56
C MET A 420 -12.79 -0.11 10.84
N GLY A 421 -13.98 -0.42 11.38
CA GLY A 421 -14.09 -1.28 12.55
C GLY A 421 -13.55 -2.71 12.34
N TYR A 422 -13.66 -3.21 11.10
CA TYR A 422 -13.08 -4.52 10.73
C TYR A 422 -11.57 -4.42 10.56
N THR A 423 -11.08 -3.35 9.92
CA THR A 423 -9.65 -3.18 9.67
C THR A 423 -8.85 -2.99 10.96
N VAL A 424 -9.44 -2.41 12.01
CA VAL A 424 -8.81 -2.36 13.35
C VAL A 424 -8.60 -3.77 13.93
N ILE A 425 -9.56 -4.69 13.78
CA ILE A 425 -9.40 -6.07 14.24
C ILE A 425 -8.31 -6.79 13.44
N MET A 426 -8.30 -6.60 12.12
CA MET A 426 -7.27 -7.14 11.23
C MET A 426 -5.89 -6.59 11.58
N MET A 427 -5.80 -5.29 11.89
CA MET A 427 -4.59 -4.62 12.36
C MET A 427 -4.07 -5.23 13.66
N LEU A 428 -4.94 -5.49 14.66
CA LEU A 428 -4.49 -6.14 15.90
C LEU A 428 -3.91 -7.53 15.63
N TRP A 429 -4.55 -8.31 14.77
CA TRP A 429 -4.07 -9.65 14.40
C TRP A 429 -2.72 -9.62 13.68
N VAL A 430 -2.60 -8.78 12.65
CA VAL A 430 -1.35 -8.58 11.90
C VAL A 430 -0.25 -8.06 12.83
N GLY A 431 -0.59 -7.18 13.77
CA GLY A 431 0.34 -6.67 14.77
C GLY A 431 0.95 -7.77 15.63
N VAL A 432 0.13 -8.70 16.14
CA VAL A 432 0.62 -9.87 16.88
C VAL A 432 1.62 -10.68 16.05
N ILE A 433 1.31 -10.90 14.77
CA ILE A 433 2.19 -11.66 13.86
C ILE A 433 3.51 -10.91 13.63
N HIS A 434 3.47 -9.63 13.27
CA HIS A 434 4.66 -8.82 13.02
C HIS A 434 5.54 -8.70 14.27
N ILE A 435 4.95 -8.42 15.44
CA ILE A 435 5.66 -8.34 16.71
C ILE A 435 6.37 -9.66 17.01
N THR A 436 5.65 -10.77 16.87
CA THR A 436 6.20 -12.11 17.14
C THR A 436 7.35 -12.43 16.17
N ALA A 437 7.16 -12.16 14.87
CA ALA A 437 8.17 -12.41 13.85
C ALA A 437 9.45 -11.60 14.07
N VAL A 438 9.32 -10.30 14.36
CA VAL A 438 10.45 -9.41 14.57
C VAL A 438 11.21 -9.74 15.86
N LEU A 439 10.50 -10.01 16.97
CA LEU A 439 11.14 -10.45 18.22
C LEU A 439 11.86 -11.79 18.04
N ALA A 440 11.19 -12.78 17.43
CA ALA A 440 11.79 -14.08 17.20
C ALA A 440 13.03 -14.00 16.30
N TRP A 441 13.01 -13.13 15.29
CA TRP A 441 14.18 -12.93 14.42
C TRP A 441 15.34 -12.28 15.17
N GLY A 442 15.07 -11.26 15.98
CA GLY A 442 16.07 -10.60 16.81
C GLY A 442 16.77 -11.57 17.77
N TYR A 443 16.01 -12.32 18.56
CA TYR A 443 16.55 -13.32 19.51
C TYR A 443 17.14 -14.57 18.86
N ALA A 444 16.80 -14.88 17.61
CA ALA A 444 17.45 -15.99 16.90
C ALA A 444 18.84 -15.60 16.36
N THR A 445 19.13 -14.29 16.29
CA THR A 445 20.37 -13.77 15.71
C THR A 445 21.40 -13.37 16.76
N HIS A 446 20.92 -12.93 17.93
CA HIS A 446 21.71 -12.48 19.09
C HIS A 446 21.44 -13.40 20.27
#